data_AF-C3Y1Q6-F1
#
_entry.id   AF-C3Y1Q6-F1
#
_cell.length_a   1.000
_cell.length_b   1.000
_cell.length_c   1.000
_cell.angle_alpha   90.00
_cell.angle_beta   90.00
_cell.angle_gamma   90.00
#
_symmetry.space_group_name_H-M   'P 1'
#
loop_
_entity.id
_entity.type
_entity.pdbx_description
1 polymer ?
#
loop_
_entity_poly.entity_id
_entity_poly.type
_entity_poly.pdbx_seq_one_letter_code
_entity_poly.pdbx_strand_id
1 'polypeptide(L)'
;MSETGALPITDKSPSNVSYLTTVLCAIVVYFCVFKFVSPWLLRAVFGKRYAALPGPKRKFLDEAGACTCFSTVMGCWALYIHYLDTHINSTLLRYDYPPVRHNCCILLGFSIADMIAKFVFVGESEM
;
A
#
# COMPACT_ATOMS: atom_id res chain seq x y z
N MET A 1 -15.05 32.84 -37.12
CA MET A 1 -15.03 31.37 -37.01
C MET A 1 -13.68 30.99 -36.45
N SER A 2 -13.59 30.79 -35.13
CA SER A 2 -12.34 30.46 -34.45
C SER A 2 -12.38 28.98 -34.10
N GLU A 3 -11.42 28.24 -34.62
CA GLU A 3 -11.19 26.82 -34.34
C GLU A 3 -10.88 26.65 -32.86
N THR A 4 -11.86 26.21 -32.06
CA THR A 4 -11.58 25.65 -30.74
C THR A 4 -10.92 24.30 -30.94
N GLY A 5 -9.60 24.33 -31.04
CA GLY A 5 -8.71 23.17 -30.90
C GLY A 5 -8.86 22.59 -29.50
N ALA A 6 -9.94 21.85 -29.26
CA ALA A 6 -10.02 20.94 -28.15
C ALA A 6 -8.96 19.86 -28.40
N LEU A 7 -7.84 19.96 -27.69
CA LEU A 7 -6.88 18.87 -27.57
C LEU A 7 -7.67 17.60 -27.27
N PRO A 8 -7.48 16.50 -28.02
CA PRO A 8 -8.14 15.25 -27.71
C PRO A 8 -7.73 14.88 -26.29
N ILE A 9 -8.72 14.88 -25.38
CA ILE A 9 -8.58 14.24 -24.07
C ILE A 9 -8.41 12.77 -24.40
N THR A 10 -7.18 12.34 -24.65
CA THR A 10 -6.86 10.92 -24.73
C THR A 10 -7.18 10.37 -23.36
N ASP A 11 -8.36 9.78 -23.26
CA ASP A 11 -8.89 9.11 -22.09
C ASP A 11 -8.08 7.83 -21.87
N LYS A 12 -6.80 8.00 -21.53
CA LYS A 12 -5.91 6.93 -21.07
C LYS A 12 -6.20 6.68 -19.58
N SER A 13 -7.47 6.65 -19.21
CA SER A 13 -7.85 6.15 -17.89
C SER A 13 -7.41 4.68 -17.83
N PRO A 14 -6.61 4.29 -16.82
CA PRO A 14 -6.21 2.90 -16.65
C PRO A 14 -7.45 2.00 -16.68
N SER A 15 -7.39 0.89 -17.41
CA SER A 15 -8.51 -0.05 -17.47
C SER A 15 -8.80 -0.66 -16.08
N ASN A 16 -10.02 -1.14 -15.84
CA ASN A 16 -10.38 -1.85 -14.61
C ASN A 16 -9.42 -3.01 -14.27
N VAL A 17 -8.83 -3.62 -15.31
CA VAL A 17 -7.80 -4.66 -15.17
C VAL A 17 -6.54 -4.11 -14.49
N SER A 18 -6.09 -2.90 -14.84
CA SER A 18 -4.92 -2.27 -14.22
C SER A 18 -5.13 -2.01 -12.73
N TYR A 19 -6.32 -1.60 -12.32
CA TYR A 19 -6.65 -1.40 -10.91
C TYR A 19 -6.69 -2.72 -10.14
N LEU A 20 -7.28 -3.78 -10.71
CA LEU A 20 -7.29 -5.11 -10.08
C LEU A 20 -5.86 -5.67 -9.93
N THR A 21 -5.02 -5.54 -10.96
CA THR A 21 -3.61 -5.91 -10.88
C THR A 21 -2.89 -5.14 -9.78
N THR A 22 -3.21 -3.86 -9.60
CA THR A 22 -2.63 -3.03 -8.54
C THR A 22 -2.99 -3.56 -7.14
N VAL A 23 -4.25 -3.96 -6.92
CA VAL A 23 -4.69 -4.60 -5.66
C VAL A 23 -3.92 -5.91 -5.42
N LEU A 24 -3.84 -6.79 -6.43
CA LEU A 24 -3.16 -8.07 -6.30
C LEU A 24 -1.65 -7.90 -6.03
N CYS A 25 -1.00 -6.98 -6.73
CA CYS A 25 0.39 -6.63 -6.47
C CYS A 25 0.58 -6.11 -5.03
N ALA A 26 -0.30 -5.23 -4.54
CA ALA A 26 -0.23 -4.73 -3.17
C ALA A 26 -0.34 -5.85 -2.14
N ILE A 27 -1.24 -6.83 -2.35
CA ILE A 27 -1.35 -8.01 -1.49
C ILE A 27 -0.02 -8.79 -1.45
N VAL A 28 0.57 -9.08 -2.62
CA VAL A 28 1.83 -9.83 -2.70
C VAL A 28 2.96 -9.06 -2.01
N VAL A 29 3.05 -7.76 -2.26
CA VAL A 29 4.06 -6.89 -1.62
C VAL A 29 3.91 -6.90 -0.11
N TYR A 30 2.69 -6.86 0.42
CA TYR A 30 2.45 -6.97 1.86
C TYR A 30 3.06 -8.24 2.44
N PHE A 31 2.74 -9.40 1.85
CA PHE A 31 3.24 -10.67 2.34
C PHE A 31 4.75 -10.79 2.22
N CYS A 32 5.36 -10.22 1.17
CA CYS A 32 6.80 -10.12 1.05
C CYS A 32 7.42 -9.27 2.18
N VAL A 33 6.82 -8.12 2.48
CA VAL A 33 7.29 -7.24 3.57
C VAL A 33 7.13 -7.93 4.91
N PHE A 34 5.95 -8.50 5.18
CA PHE A 34 5.65 -9.22 6.41
C PHE A 34 6.60 -10.41 6.64
N LYS A 35 6.86 -11.21 5.61
CA LYS A 35 7.66 -12.44 5.73
C LYS A 35 9.17 -12.20 5.73
N PHE A 36 9.66 -11.18 5.03
CA PHE A 36 11.09 -10.99 4.82
C PHE A 36 11.60 -9.68 5.44
N VAL A 37 10.99 -8.55 5.07
CA VAL A 37 11.51 -7.22 5.40
C VAL A 37 11.32 -6.90 6.87
N SER A 38 10.13 -7.12 7.42
CA SER A 38 9.81 -6.86 8.82
C SER A 38 10.68 -7.65 9.80
N PRO A 39 10.79 -8.99 9.70
CA PRO A 39 11.66 -9.75 10.61
C PRO A 39 13.14 -9.41 10.42
N TRP A 40 13.57 -9.06 9.20
CA TRP A 40 14.94 -8.60 8.96
C TRP A 40 15.20 -7.25 9.66
N LEU A 41 14.30 -6.28 9.50
CA LEU A 41 14.40 -4.95 10.11
C LEU A 41 14.36 -5.04 11.64
N LEU A 42 13.45 -5.85 12.19
CA LEU A 42 13.33 -6.03 13.64
C LEU A 42 14.55 -6.74 14.23
N ARG A 43 15.14 -7.71 13.51
CA ARG A 43 16.42 -8.30 13.91
C ARG A 43 17.57 -7.30 13.82
N ALA A 44 17.59 -6.44 12.81
CA ALA A 44 18.62 -5.42 12.67
C ALA A 44 18.56 -4.38 13.80
N VAL A 45 17.36 -3.95 14.19
CA VAL A 45 17.16 -2.89 15.21
C VAL A 45 17.20 -3.44 16.64
N PHE A 46 16.50 -4.55 16.91
CA PHE A 46 16.34 -5.10 18.27
C PHE A 46 17.25 -6.30 18.57
N GLY A 47 17.93 -6.85 17.56
CA GLY A 47 18.94 -7.89 17.71
C GLY A 47 18.47 -9.09 18.52
N LYS A 48 19.23 -9.42 19.57
CA LYS A 48 18.97 -10.56 20.46
C LYS A 48 17.65 -10.46 21.24
N ARG A 49 17.12 -9.25 21.49
CA ARG A 49 15.86 -9.07 22.23
C ARG A 49 14.66 -9.58 21.43
N TYR A 50 14.64 -9.32 20.12
CA TYR A 50 13.62 -9.86 19.23
C TYR A 50 13.77 -11.39 19.07
N ALA A 51 15.01 -11.90 19.04
CA ALA A 51 15.31 -13.33 18.99
C ALA A 51 14.82 -14.12 20.24
N ALA A 52 14.70 -13.45 21.39
CA ALA A 52 14.26 -14.05 22.65
C ALA A 52 12.74 -13.98 22.88
N LEU A 53 11.97 -13.27 22.04
CA LEU A 53 10.53 -13.13 22.23
C LEU A 53 9.76 -14.44 21.92
N PRO A 54 8.66 -14.70 22.66
CA PRO A 54 7.72 -15.77 22.33
C PRO A 54 7.17 -15.63 20.91
N GLY A 55 6.92 -16.75 20.23
CA GLY A 55 6.36 -16.80 18.87
C GLY A 55 5.19 -15.84 18.60
N PRO A 56 4.14 -15.77 19.43
CA PRO A 56 3.01 -14.87 19.19
C PRO A 56 3.39 -13.38 19.30
N LYS A 57 4.21 -13.01 20.29
CA LYS A 57 4.70 -11.62 20.42
C LYS A 57 5.62 -11.23 19.27
N ARG A 58 6.38 -12.19 18.73
CA ARG A 58 7.22 -11.98 17.55
C ARG A 58 6.36 -11.68 16.32
N LYS A 59 5.33 -12.49 16.06
CA LYS A 59 4.39 -12.28 14.95
C LYS A 59 3.69 -10.92 15.03
N PHE A 60 3.25 -10.52 16.23
CA PHE A 60 2.67 -9.21 16.46
C PHE A 60 3.64 -8.06 16.11
N LEU A 61 4.91 -8.18 16.51
CA LEU A 61 5.92 -7.19 16.13
C LEU A 61 6.21 -7.21 14.62
N ASP A 62 6.24 -8.38 14.00
CA ASP A 62 6.40 -8.51 12.54
C ASP A 62 5.27 -7.80 11.79
N GLU A 63 4.04 -7.92 12.28
CA GLU A 63 2.88 -7.19 11.78
C GLU A 63 3.05 -5.68 11.95
N ALA A 64 3.37 -5.22 13.16
CA ALA A 64 3.58 -3.80 13.44
C ALA A 64 4.72 -3.21 12.58
N GLY A 65 5.80 -3.97 12.38
CA GLY A 65 6.90 -3.58 11.51
C GLY A 65 6.49 -3.50 10.04
N ALA A 66 5.68 -4.45 9.55
CA ALA A 66 5.15 -4.41 8.19
C ALA A 66 4.23 -3.21 7.98
N CYS A 67 3.33 -2.92 8.92
CA CYS A 67 2.46 -1.75 8.93
C CYS A 67 3.26 -0.43 8.91
N THR A 68 4.35 -0.36 9.67
CA THR A 68 5.23 0.82 9.71
C THR A 68 5.95 1.04 8.36
N CYS A 69 6.51 -0.03 7.79
CA CYS A 69 7.12 0.03 6.45
C CYS A 69 6.11 0.51 5.41
N PHE A 70 4.89 -0.02 5.47
CA PHE A 70 3.82 0.32 4.55
C PHE A 70 3.36 1.78 4.70
N SER A 71 3.12 2.25 5.92
CA SER A 71 2.75 3.65 6.19
C SER A 71 3.79 4.62 5.65
N THR A 72 5.07 4.26 5.75
CA THR A 72 6.18 5.05 5.20
C THR A 72 6.10 5.11 3.66
N VAL A 73 5.92 3.97 2.99
CA VAL A 73 5.80 3.91 1.53
C VAL A 73 4.61 4.72 1.04
N MET A 74 3.44 4.58 1.66
CA MET A 74 2.25 5.36 1.30
C MET A 74 2.41 6.84 1.60
N GLY A 75 3.04 7.19 2.71
CA GLY A 75 3.36 8.58 3.05
C GLY A 75 4.24 9.21 1.98
N CYS A 76 5.32 8.54 1.58
CA CYS A 76 6.20 8.99 0.49
C CYS A 76 5.45 9.12 -0.84
N TRP A 77 4.56 8.17 -1.15
CA TRP A 77 3.77 8.20 -2.39
C TRP A 77 2.72 9.32 -2.39
N ALA A 78 2.06 9.56 -1.25
CA ALA A 78 1.14 10.68 -1.09
C ALA A 78 1.86 12.03 -1.24
N LEU A 79 3.06 12.17 -0.66
CA LEU A 79 3.90 13.35 -0.84
C LEU A 79 4.34 13.52 -2.29
N TYR A 80 4.70 12.43 -2.98
CA TYR A 80 5.03 12.46 -4.41
C TYR A 80 3.86 13.03 -5.23
N ILE A 81 2.64 12.53 -5.03
CA ILE A 81 1.45 13.05 -5.73
C ILE A 81 1.21 14.52 -5.36
N HIS A 82 1.37 14.89 -4.09
CA HIS A 82 1.13 16.26 -3.65
C HIS A 82 2.11 17.27 -4.25
N TYR A 83 3.40 16.94 -4.31
CA TYR A 83 4.45 17.87 -4.71
C TYR A 83 4.79 17.85 -6.21
N LEU A 84 4.68 16.68 -6.86
CA LEU A 84 5.12 16.52 -8.25
C LEU A 84 3.96 16.49 -9.24
N ASP A 85 2.72 16.30 -8.78
CA ASP A 85 1.54 16.31 -9.64
C ASP A 85 0.87 17.70 -9.64
N THR A 86 1.57 18.69 -10.20
CA THR A 86 1.14 20.11 -10.22
C THR A 86 0.01 20.41 -11.20
N HIS A 87 -0.47 19.41 -11.95
CA HIS A 87 -1.59 19.53 -12.90
C HIS A 87 -2.88 18.93 -12.33
N ILE A 88 -3.25 19.33 -11.11
CA ILE A 88 -4.58 19.04 -10.56
C ILE A 88 -5.61 19.81 -11.37
N ASN A 89 -6.18 19.17 -12.38
CA ASN A 89 -7.28 19.71 -13.16
C ASN A 89 -8.48 19.93 -12.21
N SER A 90 -8.83 21.18 -11.94
CA SER A 90 -9.92 21.56 -11.03
C SER A 90 -11.32 21.10 -11.50
N THR A 91 -11.40 20.54 -12.71
CA THR A 91 -12.61 20.01 -13.34
C THR A 91 -12.81 18.51 -13.13
N LEU A 92 -11.82 17.77 -12.63
CA LEU A 92 -11.94 16.34 -12.33
C LEU A 92 -12.38 16.13 -10.88
N LEU A 93 -13.41 15.30 -10.67
CA LEU A 93 -13.77 14.81 -9.35
C LEU A 93 -12.56 14.08 -8.75
N ARG A 94 -12.25 14.31 -7.47
CA ARG A 94 -11.08 13.77 -6.76
C ARG A 94 -10.86 12.26 -6.95
N TYR A 95 -11.94 11.50 -7.17
CA TYR A 95 -11.92 10.05 -7.35
C TYR A 95 -11.75 9.59 -8.81
N ASP A 96 -11.82 10.48 -9.79
CA ASP A 96 -11.54 10.18 -11.20
C ASP A 96 -10.07 10.41 -11.57
N TYR A 97 -9.28 10.93 -10.63
CA TYR A 97 -7.86 11.11 -10.82
C TYR A 97 -7.11 9.76 -10.69
N PRO A 98 -6.43 9.28 -11.74
CA PRO A 98 -5.81 7.95 -11.74
C PRO A 98 -4.83 7.67 -10.58
N PRO A 99 -3.97 8.62 -10.16
CA PRO A 99 -3.12 8.43 -8.98
C PRO A 99 -3.89 8.21 -7.67
N VAL A 100 -5.03 8.90 -7.49
CA VAL A 100 -5.90 8.70 -6.32
C VAL A 100 -6.54 7.32 -6.36
N ARG A 101 -7.00 6.86 -7.53
CA ARG A 101 -7.54 5.51 -7.70
C ARG A 101 -6.50 4.42 -7.42
N HIS A 102 -5.27 4.58 -7.91
CA HIS A 102 -4.18 3.64 -7.59
C HIS A 102 -3.88 3.61 -6.09
N ASN A 103 -3.85 4.76 -5.41
CA ASN A 103 -3.70 4.80 -3.95
C ASN A 103 -4.81 4.02 -3.22
N CYS A 104 -6.06 4.19 -3.64
CA CYS A 104 -7.18 3.44 -3.07
C CYS A 104 -7.05 1.93 -3.31
N CYS A 105 -6.64 1.51 -4.51
CA CYS A 105 -6.39 0.11 -4.83
C CYS A 105 -5.26 -0.49 -4.00
N ILE A 106 -4.18 0.26 -3.83
CA ILE A 106 -3.05 -0.12 -3.00
C ILE A 106 -3.52 -0.31 -1.54
N LEU A 107 -4.19 0.70 -0.97
CA LEU A 107 -4.74 0.63 0.38
C LEU A 107 -5.69 -0.57 0.56
N LEU A 108 -6.57 -0.81 -0.42
CA LEU A 108 -7.49 -1.95 -0.39
C LEU A 108 -6.74 -3.29 -0.34
N GLY A 109 -5.75 -3.48 -1.22
CA GLY A 109 -4.94 -4.71 -1.23
C GLY A 109 -4.21 -4.94 0.09
N PHE A 110 -3.67 -3.87 0.67
CA PHE A 110 -3.02 -3.95 1.98
C PHE A 110 -3.99 -4.27 3.12
N SER A 111 -5.18 -3.66 3.15
CA SER A 111 -6.21 -4.00 4.13
C SER A 111 -6.67 -5.45 4.04
N ILE A 112 -6.79 -5.99 2.82
CA ILE A 112 -7.11 -7.41 2.61
C ILE A 112 -5.99 -8.30 3.16
N ALA A 113 -4.73 -7.96 2.86
CA ALA A 113 -3.58 -8.75 3.29
C ALA A 113 -3.38 -8.69 4.82
N ASP A 114 -3.60 -7.54 5.45
CA ASP A 114 -3.60 -7.37 6.90
C ASP A 114 -4.68 -8.22 7.57
N MET A 115 -5.91 -8.19 7.03
CA MET A 115 -7.00 -9.03 7.53
C MET A 115 -6.62 -10.52 7.46
N ILE A 116 -6.11 -10.99 6.32
CA ILE A 116 -5.64 -12.38 6.17
C ILE A 116 -4.53 -12.68 7.19
N ALA A 117 -3.56 -11.79 7.36
CA ALA A 117 -2.47 -12.01 8.28
C ALA A 117 -2.94 -12.15 9.74
N LYS A 118 -3.88 -11.31 10.17
CA LYS A 118 -4.49 -11.39 11.50
C LYS A 118 -5.27 -12.70 11.69
N PHE A 119 -6.13 -13.06 10.76
CA PHE A 119 -6.92 -14.28 10.86
C PHE A 119 -6.07 -15.55 10.85
N VAL A 120 -5.04 -15.61 9.99
CA VAL A 120 -4.23 -16.83 9.81
C VAL A 120 -3.11 -16.95 10.83
N PHE A 121 -2.48 -15.84 11.24
CA PHE A 121 -1.26 -15.90 12.05
C PHE A 121 -1.43 -15.45 13.49
N VAL A 122 -2.39 -14.57 13.79
CA VAL A 122 -2.60 -13.96 15.12
C VAL A 122 -3.80 -14.56 15.85
N GLY A 123 -4.87 -14.93 15.13
CA GLY A 123 -6.09 -15.53 15.70
C GLY A 123 -5.89 -16.85 16.46
N GLU A 124 -4.77 -17.54 16.27
CA GLU A 124 -4.41 -18.73 17.07
C GLU A 124 -3.85 -18.41 18.46
N SER A 125 -3.58 -17.14 18.80
CA SER A 125 -2.93 -16.78 20.07
C SER A 125 -3.88 -16.42 21.21
N GLU A 126 -5.19 -16.40 20.96
CA GLU A 126 -6.24 -16.10 21.96
C GLU A 126 -7.19 -17.28 22.25
N MET A 127 -6.89 -18.49 21.75
CA MET A 127 -7.51 -19.75 22.16
C MET A 127 -6.53 -20.61 22.94
#